data_AF-A0A7Y0LG34-F1
#
_entry.id   AF-A0A7Y0LG34-F1
#
_cell.length_a   1.000
_cell.length_b   1.000
_cell.length_c   1.000
_cell.angle_alpha   90.00
_cell.angle_beta   90.00
_cell.angle_gamma   90.00
#
_symmetry.space_group_name_H-M   'P 1'
#
loop_
_entity.id
_entity.type
_entity.pdbx_description
1 polymer ?
#
loop_
_entity_poly.entity_id
_entity_poly.type
_entity_poly.pdbx_seq_one_letter_code
_entity_poly.pdbx_strand_id
1 'polypeptide(L)'
;MDMNFDHQLIDEGNKILSGKLTNNNYAHLRIFNDGLQLDLCVEPCAKFGKLLPSKPLGQIIKLGSIRDLKAKGLIVGEPYFRQGVEYKRFTISELGQSVFENYKNECSNG
;
A
#
# COMPACT_ATOMS: atom_id res chain seq x y z
N MET A 1 -30.20 3.45 27.85
CA MET A 1 -30.50 2.61 26.67
C MET A 1 -29.35 2.84 25.72
N ASP A 2 -28.29 2.05 25.88
CA ASP A 2 -27.08 2.22 25.08
C ASP A 2 -27.27 1.52 23.74
N MET A 3 -27.29 2.33 22.69
CA MET A 3 -27.45 1.86 21.32
C MET A 3 -26.11 1.28 20.83
N ASN A 4 -26.09 -0.05 20.76
CA ASN A 4 -24.97 -0.84 20.28
C ASN A 4 -24.97 -0.84 18.73
N PHE A 5 -24.30 0.13 18.11
CA PHE A 5 -24.30 0.31 16.64
C PHE A 5 -22.90 0.38 15.99
N ASP A 6 -21.83 -0.03 16.67
CA ASP A 6 -20.47 0.10 16.11
C ASP A 6 -19.78 -1.22 15.73
N HIS A 7 -20.29 -2.38 16.15
CA HIS A 7 -19.56 -3.64 15.91
C HIS A 7 -19.73 -4.25 14.52
N GLN A 8 -20.85 -4.01 13.84
CA GLN A 8 -21.09 -4.64 12.52
C GLN A 8 -20.38 -3.92 11.36
N LEU A 9 -20.17 -2.60 11.45
CA LEU A 9 -19.49 -1.83 10.40
C LEU A 9 -17.98 -2.10 10.36
N ILE A 10 -17.36 -2.41 11.50
CA ILE A 10 -15.94 -2.76 11.59
C ILE A 10 -15.67 -4.12 10.93
N ASP A 11 -16.62 -5.06 11.06
CA ASP A 11 -16.50 -6.41 10.54
C ASP A 11 -16.68 -6.48 9.01
N GLU A 12 -17.56 -5.66 8.43
CA GLU A 12 -17.72 -5.54 6.98
C GLU A 12 -16.51 -4.86 6.29
N GLY A 13 -15.90 -3.87 6.96
CA GLY A 13 -14.63 -3.27 6.52
C GLY A 13 -13.48 -4.28 6.49
N ASN A 14 -13.44 -5.21 7.44
CA ASN A 14 -12.47 -6.31 7.49
C ASN A 14 -12.74 -7.43 6.48
N LYS A 15 -13.98 -7.61 6.02
CA LYS A 15 -14.33 -8.66 5.05
C LYS A 15 -13.72 -8.43 3.66
N ILE A 16 -13.45 -7.18 3.30
CA ILE A 16 -12.75 -6.81 2.04
C ILE A 16 -11.25 -7.19 2.11
N LEU A 17 -10.70 -7.45 3.31
CA LEU A 17 -9.32 -7.90 3.54
C LEU A 17 -9.10 -9.40 3.25
N SER A 18 -10.13 -10.14 2.85
CA SER A 18 -10.14 -11.62 2.75
C SER A 18 -9.34 -12.24 1.58
N GLY A 19 -8.64 -11.44 0.78
CA GLY A 19 -7.76 -11.95 -0.28
C GLY A 19 -6.40 -12.38 0.27
N LYS A 20 -6.07 -13.68 0.22
CA LYS A 20 -4.74 -14.22 0.56
C LYS A 20 -3.64 -13.41 -0.14
N LEU A 21 -2.61 -13.01 0.61
CA LEU A 21 -1.44 -12.34 0.02
C LEU A 21 -0.70 -13.28 -0.93
N THR A 22 -0.38 -12.76 -2.10
CA THR A 22 0.45 -13.47 -3.09
C THR A 22 1.93 -13.25 -2.79
N ASN A 23 2.81 -14.11 -3.33
CA ASN A 23 4.26 -13.90 -3.23
C ASN A 23 4.70 -12.53 -3.80
N ASN A 24 4.02 -12.06 -4.84
CA ASN A 24 4.27 -10.73 -5.40
C ASN A 24 3.91 -9.62 -4.41
N ASN A 25 2.84 -9.78 -3.63
CA ASN A 25 2.48 -8.81 -2.59
C ASN A 25 3.58 -8.73 -1.52
N TYR A 26 4.10 -9.86 -1.05
CA TYR A 26 5.21 -9.88 -0.09
C TYR A 26 6.49 -9.27 -0.66
N ALA A 27 6.83 -9.58 -1.92
CA ALA A 27 7.98 -8.98 -2.60
C ALA A 27 7.85 -7.46 -2.72
N HIS A 28 6.65 -6.95 -3.04
CA HIS A 28 6.41 -5.51 -3.09
C HIS A 28 6.40 -4.87 -1.70
N LEU A 29 5.82 -5.52 -0.70
CA LEU A 29 5.83 -5.05 0.70
C LEU A 29 7.25 -4.94 1.23
N ARG A 30 8.14 -5.87 0.91
CA ARG A 30 9.57 -5.75 1.23
C ARG A 30 10.15 -4.45 0.71
N ILE A 31 9.90 -4.13 -0.57
CA ILE A 31 10.45 -2.92 -1.21
C ILE A 31 9.87 -1.66 -0.53
N PHE A 32 8.58 -1.67 -0.17
CA PHE A 32 7.95 -0.62 0.62
C PHE A 32 8.52 -0.50 2.04
N ASN A 33 8.79 -1.63 2.71
CA ASN A 33 9.39 -1.69 4.04
C ASN A 33 10.82 -1.15 4.04
N ASP A 34 11.56 -1.39 2.96
CA ASP A 34 12.89 -0.82 2.74
C ASP A 34 12.85 0.71 2.51
N GLY A 35 11.68 1.36 2.55
CA GLY A 35 11.52 2.81 2.42
C GLY A 35 11.27 3.30 1.00
N LEU A 36 10.66 2.49 0.14
CA LEU A 36 10.15 2.98 -1.15
C LEU A 36 9.02 4.00 -0.94
N GLN A 37 9.12 5.11 -1.67
CA GLN A 37 8.02 6.03 -1.92
C GLN A 37 7.65 5.90 -3.39
N LEU A 38 6.36 5.83 -3.68
CA LEU A 38 5.87 5.67 -5.04
C LEU A 38 4.84 6.76 -5.35
N ASP A 39 5.20 7.69 -6.23
CA ASP A 39 4.37 8.84 -6.53
C ASP A 39 3.58 8.58 -7.83
N LEU A 40 2.25 8.61 -7.75
CA LEU A 40 1.37 8.59 -8.92
C LEU A 40 0.95 10.02 -9.27
N CYS A 41 1.29 10.48 -10.47
CA CYS A 41 0.83 11.80 -10.93
C CYS A 41 -0.68 11.78 -11.16
N VAL A 42 -1.40 12.65 -10.46
CA VAL A 42 -2.87 12.78 -10.57
C VAL A 42 -3.28 14.07 -11.30
N GLU A 43 -2.36 15.00 -11.48
CA GLU A 43 -2.60 16.24 -12.21
C GLU A 43 -2.50 16.06 -13.74
N PRO A 44 -3.41 16.67 -14.53
CA PRO A 44 -3.37 16.65 -16.00
C PRO A 44 -2.12 17.33 -16.58
N CYS A 45 -1.02 16.58 -16.69
CA CYS A 45 0.24 17.04 -17.28
C CYS A 45 0.90 15.91 -18.09
N ALA A 46 2.08 16.16 -18.66
CA ALA A 46 2.85 15.16 -19.43
C ALA A 46 3.24 13.90 -18.63
N LYS A 47 3.06 13.92 -17.31
CA LYS A 47 3.30 12.80 -16.40
C LYS A 47 2.02 12.16 -15.85
N PHE A 48 0.83 12.63 -16.24
CA PHE A 48 -0.45 12.11 -15.75
C PHE A 48 -0.50 10.57 -15.82
N GLY A 49 -0.90 9.93 -14.73
CA GLY A 49 -0.99 8.48 -14.61
C GLY A 49 0.35 7.75 -14.51
N LYS A 50 1.50 8.43 -14.59
CA LYS A 50 2.82 7.81 -14.42
C LYS A 50 3.14 7.58 -12.95
N LEU A 51 3.76 6.43 -12.68
CA LEU A 51 4.37 6.09 -11.41
C LEU A 51 5.83 6.52 -11.40
N LEU A 52 6.24 7.19 -10.33
CA LEU A 52 7.60 7.69 -10.11
C LEU A 52 8.13 7.09 -8.81
N PRO A 53 8.90 6.00 -8.86
CA PRO A 53 9.47 5.39 -7.67
C PRO A 53 10.69 6.16 -7.17
N SER A 54 10.86 6.25 -5.85
CA SER A 54 12.08 6.81 -5.22
C SER A 54 13.29 5.86 -5.29
N LYS A 55 13.07 4.58 -5.61
CA LYS A 55 14.11 3.54 -5.71
C LYS A 55 13.99 2.76 -7.03
N PRO A 56 15.09 2.27 -7.62
CA PRO A 56 15.05 1.49 -8.86
C PRO A 56 14.11 0.27 -8.79
N LEU A 57 14.11 -0.46 -7.68
CA LEU A 57 13.24 -1.62 -7.49
C LEU A 57 11.74 -1.28 -7.52
N GLY A 58 11.36 -0.02 -7.26
CA GLY A 58 9.97 0.39 -7.37
C GLY A 58 9.43 0.39 -8.80
N GLN A 59 10.29 0.35 -9.82
CA GLN A 59 9.87 0.32 -11.23
C GLN A 59 9.11 -0.97 -11.61
N ILE A 60 9.29 -2.07 -10.86
CA ILE A 60 8.60 -3.33 -11.13
C ILE A 60 7.16 -3.34 -10.61
N ILE A 61 6.79 -2.37 -9.77
CA ILE A 61 5.47 -2.29 -9.12
C ILE A 61 4.48 -1.64 -10.09
N LYS A 62 3.44 -2.38 -10.46
CA LYS A 62 2.39 -1.93 -11.37
C LYS A 62 1.20 -1.35 -10.58
N LEU A 63 0.39 -0.52 -11.25
CA LEU A 63 -0.83 0.06 -10.67
C LEU A 63 -1.77 -0.99 -10.06
N GLY A 64 -1.89 -2.16 -10.67
CA GLY A 64 -2.69 -3.27 -10.15
C GLY A 64 -2.22 -3.75 -8.76
N SER A 65 -0.90 -3.85 -8.56
CA SER A 65 -0.30 -4.21 -7.26
C SER A 65 -0.54 -3.13 -6.22
N ILE A 66 -0.42 -1.85 -6.59
CA ILE A 66 -0.70 -0.72 -5.68
C ILE A 66 -2.15 -0.75 -5.24
N ARG A 67 -3.09 -0.94 -6.18
CA ARG A 67 -4.52 -1.08 -5.87
C ARG A 67 -4.76 -2.22 -4.88
N ASP A 68 -4.14 -3.38 -5.10
CA ASP A 68 -4.31 -4.56 -4.26
C ASP A 68 -3.77 -4.35 -2.84
N LEU A 69 -2.54 -3.82 -2.72
CA LEU A 69 -1.91 -3.53 -1.43
C LEU A 69 -2.67 -2.45 -0.66
N LYS A 70 -3.17 -1.42 -1.36
CA LYS A 70 -3.97 -0.34 -0.76
C LYS A 70 -5.32 -0.84 -0.28
N ALA A 71 -6.02 -1.65 -1.07
CA ALA A 71 -7.30 -2.24 -0.68
C ALA A 71 -7.18 -3.12 0.57
N LYS A 72 -6.00 -3.70 0.80
CA LYS A 72 -5.67 -4.47 2.01
C LYS A 72 -5.14 -3.63 3.18
N GLY A 73 -5.07 -2.30 3.03
CA GLY A 73 -4.56 -1.40 4.07
C GLY A 73 -3.05 -1.52 4.33
N LEU A 74 -2.28 -2.19 3.46
CA LEU A 74 -0.85 -2.44 3.69
C LEU A 74 0.05 -1.30 3.21
N ILE A 75 -0.49 -0.44 2.35
CA ILE A 75 0.12 0.83 1.97
C ILE A 75 -0.93 1.93 2.11
N VAL A 76 -0.48 3.13 2.46
CA VAL A 76 -1.30 4.34 2.50
C VAL A 76 -0.97 5.23 1.31
N GLY A 77 -1.91 6.10 0.93
CA GLY A 77 -1.72 7.04 -0.15
C GLY A 77 -2.09 8.45 0.29
N GLU A 78 -1.16 9.38 0.24
CA GLU A 78 -1.34 10.77 0.70
C GLU A 78 -1.11 11.77 -0.44
N PRO A 79 -1.81 12.91 -0.47
CA PRO A 79 -1.50 13.98 -1.41
C PRO A 79 -0.06 14.46 -1.22
N TYR A 80 0.64 14.67 -2.34
CA TYR A 80 2.02 15.14 -2.34
C TYR A 80 2.24 16.10 -3.50
N PHE A 81 2.87 17.24 -3.23
CA PHE A 81 3.11 18.28 -4.24
C PHE A 81 4.60 18.39 -4.54
N ARG A 82 4.94 18.41 -5.83
CA ARG A 82 6.31 18.64 -6.30
C ARG A 82 6.30 19.57 -7.49
N GLN A 83 7.01 20.69 -7.37
CA GLN A 83 7.11 21.71 -8.43
C GLN A 83 5.74 22.20 -8.92
N GLY A 84 4.80 22.38 -7.98
CA GLY A 84 3.43 22.79 -8.30
C GLY A 84 2.54 21.69 -8.89
N VAL A 85 3.06 20.47 -9.09
CA VAL A 85 2.29 19.34 -9.62
C VAL A 85 1.82 18.43 -8.48
N GLU A 86 0.55 18.01 -8.51
CA GLU A 86 -0.06 17.08 -7.55
C GLU A 86 0.19 15.60 -7.92
N TYR A 87 0.59 14.86 -6.88
CA TYR A 87 0.80 13.42 -6.89
C TYR A 87 0.05 12.77 -5.72
N LYS A 88 -0.26 11.49 -5.86
CA LYS A 88 -0.61 10.61 -4.75
C LYS A 88 0.64 9.80 -4.39
N ARG A 89 1.25 10.06 -3.23
CA ARG A 89 2.40 9.32 -2.72
C ARG A 89 1.95 8.10 -1.95
N PHE A 90 2.44 6.93 -2.34
CA PHE A 90 2.23 5.68 -1.64
C PHE A 90 3.44 5.30 -0.78
N THR A 91 3.19 4.91 0.46
CA THR A 91 4.17 4.43 1.44
C THR A 91 3.61 3.24 2.21
N ILE A 92 4.47 2.46 2.85
CA ILE A 92 4.02 1.38 3.73
C ILE A 92 3.19 1.92 4.91
N SER A 93 2.17 1.17 5.32
CA SER A 93 1.42 1.44 6.55
C SER A 93 2.02 0.69 7.74
N GLU A 94 1.60 1.03 8.96
CA GLU A 94 1.97 0.26 10.17
C GLU A 94 1.53 -1.21 10.07
N LEU A 95 0.33 -1.45 9.52
CA LEU A 95 -0.16 -2.79 9.23
C LEU A 95 0.73 -3.50 8.20
N GLY A 96 1.12 -2.82 7.13
CA GLY A 96 2.01 -3.36 6.10
C GLY A 96 3.39 -3.76 6.65
N GLN A 97 3.97 -2.93 7.52
CA GLN A 97 5.24 -3.22 8.20
C GLN A 97 5.09 -4.47 9.07
N SER A 98 4.05 -4.51 9.91
CA SER A 98 3.78 -5.64 10.81
C SER A 98 3.59 -6.96 10.05
N VAL A 99 2.81 -6.94 8.96
CA VAL A 99 2.57 -8.09 8.09
C VAL A 99 3.86 -8.59 7.45
N PHE A 100 4.73 -7.68 6.99
CA PHE A 100 6.00 -8.07 6.38
C PHE A 100 6.98 -8.67 7.39
N GLU A 101 7.13 -8.07 8.58
CA GLU A 101 8.05 -8.61 9.59
C GLU A 101 7.57 -9.98 10.11
N ASN A 102 6.26 -10.20 10.26
CA ASN A 102 5.73 -11.52 10.62
C ASN A 102 6.07 -12.58 9.55
N TYR A 103 5.84 -12.28 8.27
CA TYR A 103 6.19 -13.17 7.17
C TYR A 103 7.69 -13.51 7.12
N LYS A 104 8.54 -12.50 7.34
CA LYS A 104 10.00 -12.67 7.39
C LYS A 104 10.42 -13.60 8.54
N ASN A 105 9.81 -13.46 9.71
CA ASN A 105 10.08 -14.31 10.87
C ASN A 105 9.65 -15.77 10.63
N GLU A 106 8.46 -15.98 10.04
CA GLU A 106 7.98 -17.31 9.64
C GLU A 106 8.93 -17.99 8.63
N CYS A 107 9.44 -17.22 7.65
CA CYS A 107 10.39 -17.73 6.67
C CYS A 107 11.82 -17.96 7.22
N SER A 108 12.18 -17.33 8.35
CA SER A 108 13.50 -17.46 8.97
C SER A 108 13.58 -18.61 9.98
N ASN A 109 12.42 -19.08 10.47
CA ASN A 109 12.29 -20.15 11.45
C ASN A 109 11.82 -21.48 10.83
N GLY A 110 11.78 -21.57 9.50
CA GLY A 110 11.35 -22.75 8.74
C GLY A 110 12.49 -23.51 8.08
#